data_AF-A0A9J6F9S1-F1
#
_entry.id   AF-A0A9J6F9S1-F1
#
_cell.length_a   1.000
_cell.length_b   1.000
_cell.length_c   1.000
_cell.angle_alpha   90.00
_cell.angle_beta   90.00
_cell.angle_gamma   90.00
#
_symmetry.space_group_name_H-M   'P 1'
#
loop_
_entity.id
_entity.type
_entity.pdbx_description
1 polymer ?
#
loop_
_entity_poly.entity_id
_entity_poly.type
_entity_poly.pdbx_seq_one_letter_code
_entity_poly.pdbx_strand_id
1 'polypeptide(L)'
;MQKATAESVETFHSEEDADRVLHLKDLAGYVRCERSAFWDVIEKNDHLILLHIDEEGAPCIKFSVTVQGDLGIAFHFMKRKMTKLGTSLSVPPVADSKRALKEFLDGVEKWNSSLDSPSENSKKCLKPFLPC
;
A
#
# COMPACT_ATOMS: atom_id res chain seq x y z
N MET A 1 -4.07 -41.35 -11.49
CA MET A 1 -4.02 -40.38 -10.38
C MET A 1 -2.68 -39.66 -10.22
N GLN A 2 -1.56 -40.15 -10.78
CA GLN A 2 -0.24 -39.50 -10.60
C GLN A 2 0.00 -38.25 -11.48
N LYS A 3 -0.74 -38.09 -12.58
CA LYS A 3 -0.54 -36.96 -13.52
C LYS A 3 -1.07 -35.62 -12.99
N ALA A 4 -2.23 -35.64 -12.33
CA ALA A 4 -2.86 -34.45 -11.75
C ALA A 4 -2.04 -33.84 -10.60
N THR A 5 -1.35 -34.66 -9.81
CA THR A 5 -0.50 -34.16 -8.72
C THR A 5 0.78 -33.51 -9.24
N ALA A 6 1.39 -34.07 -10.28
CA ALA A 6 2.59 -33.52 -10.89
C ALA A 6 2.32 -32.17 -11.60
N GLU A 7 1.24 -32.10 -12.39
CA GLU A 7 0.81 -30.85 -13.05
C GLU A 7 0.46 -29.77 -12.01
N SER A 8 -0.17 -30.14 -10.89
CA SER A 8 -0.51 -29.19 -9.84
C SER A 8 0.73 -28.63 -9.13
N VAL A 9 1.71 -29.48 -8.80
CA VAL A 9 2.97 -29.05 -8.16
C VAL A 9 3.79 -28.13 -9.07
N GLU A 10 3.87 -28.42 -10.37
CA GLU A 10 4.55 -27.55 -11.35
C GLU A 10 3.85 -26.20 -11.48
N THR A 11 2.50 -26.16 -11.51
CA THR A 11 1.77 -24.88 -11.55
C THR A 11 1.99 -24.04 -10.30
N PHE A 12 1.99 -24.65 -9.10
CA PHE A 12 2.23 -23.90 -7.85
C PHE A 12 3.62 -23.27 -7.82
N HIS A 13 4.66 -23.99 -8.23
CA HIS A 13 6.00 -23.43 -8.30
C HIS A 13 6.10 -22.28 -9.31
N SER A 14 5.42 -22.38 -10.45
CA SER A 14 5.41 -21.30 -11.45
C SER A 14 4.73 -20.01 -10.96
N GLU A 15 3.69 -20.13 -10.15
CA GLU A 15 2.98 -18.98 -9.57
C GLU A 15 3.79 -18.32 -8.45
N GLU A 16 4.46 -19.13 -7.63
CA GLU A 16 5.32 -18.64 -6.54
C GLU A 16 6.54 -17.89 -7.08
N ASP A 17 7.16 -18.42 -8.14
CA ASP A 17 8.26 -17.75 -8.84
C ASP A 17 7.82 -16.46 -9.53
N ALA A 18 6.59 -16.40 -10.05
CA ALA A 18 6.03 -15.19 -10.66
C ALA A 18 5.70 -14.09 -9.64
N ASP A 19 5.31 -14.47 -8.42
CA ASP A 19 5.01 -13.55 -7.31
C ASP A 19 6.27 -12.98 -6.66
N ARG A 20 7.35 -13.78 -6.63
CA ARG A 20 8.61 -13.40 -6.00
C ARG A 20 9.25 -12.18 -6.66
N VAL A 21 9.78 -11.30 -5.81
CA VAL A 21 10.54 -10.12 -6.21
C VAL A 21 12.00 -10.34 -5.86
N LEU A 22 12.87 -10.17 -6.84
CA LEU A 22 14.32 -10.20 -6.65
C LEU A 22 14.94 -8.82 -6.81
N HIS A 23 14.33 -7.98 -7.65
CA HIS A 23 14.82 -6.64 -7.95
C HIS A 23 13.70 -5.61 -7.93
N LEU A 24 14.05 -4.38 -7.57
CA LEU A 24 13.11 -3.25 -7.55
C LEU A 24 12.41 -3.02 -8.90
N LYS A 25 13.09 -3.34 -10.02
CA LYS A 25 12.52 -3.25 -11.37
C LYS A 25 11.31 -4.15 -11.57
N ASP A 26 11.29 -5.32 -10.94
CA ASP A 26 10.18 -6.26 -11.04
C ASP A 26 8.92 -5.66 -10.40
N LEU A 27 9.09 -4.95 -9.28
CA LEU A 27 8.02 -4.20 -8.61
C LEU A 27 7.59 -2.97 -9.41
N ALA A 28 8.55 -2.19 -9.94
CA ALA A 28 8.22 -1.00 -10.71
C ALA A 28 7.40 -1.36 -11.97
N GLY A 29 7.73 -2.46 -12.65
CA GLY A 29 6.94 -2.99 -13.76
C GLY A 29 5.54 -3.43 -13.32
N TYR A 30 5.46 -4.18 -12.23
CA TYR A 30 4.21 -4.67 -11.66
C TYR A 30 3.24 -3.53 -11.27
N VAL A 31 3.70 -2.59 -10.44
CA VAL A 31 2.88 -1.48 -9.93
C VAL A 31 2.39 -0.57 -11.07
N ARG A 32 3.18 -0.38 -12.14
CA ARG A 32 2.74 0.36 -13.33
C ARG A 32 1.60 -0.33 -14.08
N CYS A 33 1.60 -1.65 -14.13
CA CYS A 33 0.53 -2.44 -14.76
C CYS A 33 -0.76 -2.43 -13.95
N GLU A 34 -0.65 -2.37 -12.62
CA GLU A 34 -1.78 -2.44 -11.68
C GLU A 34 -2.73 -1.22 -11.73
N ARG A 35 -2.28 -0.07 -12.28
CA ARG A 35 -3.03 1.20 -12.43
C ARG A 35 -4.03 1.48 -11.29
N SER A 36 -3.54 1.95 -10.14
CA SER A 36 -4.38 2.53 -9.08
C SER A 36 -4.62 4.02 -9.33
N ALA A 37 -5.84 4.50 -9.05
CA ALA A 37 -6.15 5.93 -9.02
C ALA A 37 -5.80 6.60 -7.67
N PHE A 38 -5.51 5.80 -6.64
CA PHE A 38 -5.20 6.27 -5.30
C PHE A 38 -3.71 6.59 -5.10
N TRP A 39 -2.84 5.85 -5.82
CA TRP A 39 -1.39 5.92 -5.69
C TRP A 39 -0.72 6.54 -6.93
N ASP A 40 -0.03 7.65 -6.73
CA ASP A 40 0.95 8.18 -7.67
C ASP A 40 2.27 7.44 -7.53
N VAL A 41 2.87 7.02 -8.65
CA VAL A 41 4.06 6.15 -8.64
C VAL A 41 5.25 6.88 -9.26
N ILE A 42 6.34 6.99 -8.50
CA ILE A 42 7.58 7.64 -8.89
C ILE A 42 8.73 6.65 -8.75
N GLU A 43 9.50 6.46 -9.82
CA GLU A 43 10.74 5.68 -9.80
C GLU A 43 11.94 6.64 -9.87
N LYS A 44 12.82 6.63 -8.86
CA LYS A 44 13.99 7.52 -8.81
C LYS A 44 15.10 6.95 -7.93
N ASN A 45 16.35 7.05 -8.38
CA ASN A 45 17.54 6.72 -7.58
C ASN A 45 17.47 5.35 -6.89
N ASP A 46 17.01 4.31 -7.58
CA ASP A 46 16.81 2.97 -6.99
C ASP A 46 15.81 2.96 -5.82
N HIS A 47 14.78 3.80 -5.93
CA HIS A 47 13.62 3.82 -5.05
C HIS A 47 12.35 3.82 -5.89
N LEU A 48 11.37 3.03 -5.43
CA LEU A 48 9.99 3.09 -5.88
C LEU A 48 9.18 3.80 -4.81
N ILE A 49 8.60 4.94 -5.15
CA ILE A 49 7.84 5.78 -4.24
C ILE A 49 6.38 5.78 -4.70
N LEU A 50 5.48 5.39 -3.82
CA LEU A 50 4.04 5.51 -4.00
C LEU A 50 3.52 6.61 -3.08
N LEU A 51 2.81 7.59 -3.63
CA LEU A 51 2.28 8.74 -2.90
C LEU A 51 0.77 8.75 -3.00
N HIS A 52 0.12 9.16 -1.91
CA HIS A 52 -1.27 9.57 -1.95
C HIS A 52 -1.33 11.05 -1.58
N ILE A 53 -1.86 11.84 -2.51
CA ILE A 53 -2.07 13.27 -2.36
C ILE A 53 -3.54 13.48 -1.98
N ASP A 54 -3.76 14.10 -0.82
CA ASP A 54 -5.08 14.58 -0.44
C ASP A 54 -5.33 15.92 -1.13
N GLU A 55 -6.35 15.97 -1.96
CA GLU A 55 -6.72 17.14 -2.76
C GLU A 55 -7.84 17.97 -2.11
N GLU A 56 -8.30 17.62 -0.90
CA GLU A 56 -9.25 18.45 -0.15
C GLU A 56 -8.57 19.74 0.33
N GLY A 57 -8.67 20.79 -0.49
CA GLY A 57 -8.08 22.09 -0.23
C GLY A 57 -6.70 22.24 -0.88
N ALA A 58 -5.68 22.56 -0.07
CA ALA A 58 -4.31 22.67 -0.58
C ALA A 58 -3.68 21.26 -0.67
N PRO A 59 -3.19 20.83 -1.86
CA PRO A 59 -2.66 19.48 -2.04
C PRO A 59 -1.57 19.15 -1.01
N CYS A 60 -1.73 18.02 -0.32
CA CYS A 60 -0.75 17.58 0.65
C CYS A 60 -0.51 16.07 0.58
N ILE A 61 0.73 15.65 0.84
CA ILE A 61 1.08 14.22 0.87
C ILE A 61 0.56 13.64 2.19
N LYS A 62 -0.51 12.87 2.11
CA LYS A 62 -1.14 12.20 3.26
C LYS A 62 -0.48 10.86 3.55
N PHE A 63 -0.16 10.09 2.51
CA PHE A 63 0.57 8.83 2.63
C PHE A 63 1.76 8.78 1.68
N SER A 64 2.81 8.09 2.11
CA SER A 64 3.90 7.68 1.22
C SER A 64 4.40 6.30 1.58
N VAL A 65 4.54 5.43 0.58
CA VAL A 65 5.25 4.16 0.66
C VAL A 65 6.53 4.30 -0.15
N THR A 66 7.66 3.88 0.40
CA THR A 66 8.93 3.85 -0.31
C THR A 66 9.50 2.44 -0.22
N VAL A 67 9.80 1.86 -1.38
CA VAL A 67 10.56 0.62 -1.50
C VAL A 67 11.98 0.99 -1.95
N GLN A 68 12.97 0.61 -1.15
CA GLN A 68 14.38 0.87 -1.40
C GLN A 68 14.98 -0.22 -2.30
N GLY A 69 16.21 -0.01 -2.79
CA GLY A 69 16.92 -0.98 -3.63
C GLY A 69 17.16 -2.35 -2.99
N ASP A 70 17.23 -2.40 -1.64
CA ASP A 70 17.29 -3.63 -0.86
C ASP A 70 15.91 -4.26 -0.59
N LEU A 71 14.86 -3.75 -1.26
CA LEU A 71 13.45 -4.09 -1.10
C LEU A 71 12.86 -3.73 0.26
N GLY A 72 13.59 -2.98 1.10
CA GLY A 72 13.07 -2.48 2.37
C GLY A 72 11.90 -1.52 2.17
N ILE A 73 10.83 -1.70 2.95
CA ILE A 73 9.64 -0.85 2.87
C ILE A 73 9.63 0.16 4.02
N ALA A 74 9.37 1.41 3.68
CA ALA A 74 9.04 2.46 4.62
C ALA A 74 7.68 3.07 4.29
N PHE A 75 6.77 3.03 5.26
CA PHE A 75 5.48 3.70 5.16
C PHE A 75 5.46 4.93 6.08
N HIS A 76 4.96 6.05 5.55
CA HIS A 76 4.73 7.26 6.31
C HIS A 76 3.28 7.70 6.18
N PHE A 77 2.71 8.10 7.31
CA PHE A 77 1.48 8.86 7.39
C PHE A 77 1.85 10.30 7.73
N MET A 78 1.57 11.23 6.83
CA MET A 78 2.15 12.58 6.86
C MET A 78 3.68 12.48 7.01
N LYS A 79 4.25 13.15 8.02
CA LYS A 79 5.70 13.15 8.30
C LYS A 79 6.16 12.03 9.24
N ARG A 80 5.26 11.15 9.68
CA ARG A 80 5.58 10.11 10.68
C ARG A 80 5.74 8.76 10.01
N LYS A 81 6.91 8.14 10.23
CA LYS A 81 7.13 6.73 9.89
C LYS A 81 6.23 5.86 10.77
N MET A 82 5.50 4.95 10.13
CA MET A 82 4.58 4.04 10.80
C MET A 82 5.01 2.60 10.51
N THR A 83 4.81 1.71 11.49
CA THR A 83 4.99 0.26 11.34
C THR A 83 3.66 -0.48 11.34
N LYS A 84 2.57 0.21 11.68
CA LYS A 84 1.22 -0.32 11.75
C LYS A 84 0.20 0.79 11.51
N LEU A 85 -0.89 0.49 10.81
CA LEU A 85 -2.08 1.32 10.68
C LEU A 85 -3.25 0.65 11.40
N GLY A 86 -3.85 1.38 12.34
CA GLY A 86 -4.94 0.85 13.15
C GLY A 86 -4.56 -0.40 13.94
N THR A 87 -5.53 -1.31 14.11
CA THR A 87 -5.35 -2.53 14.91
C THR A 87 -4.89 -3.74 14.08
N SER A 88 -5.08 -3.73 12.77
CA SER A 88 -4.92 -4.92 11.91
C SER A 88 -3.84 -4.80 10.82
N LEU A 89 -3.57 -3.61 10.27
CA LEU A 89 -2.70 -3.50 9.10
C LEU A 89 -1.24 -3.25 9.50
N SER A 90 -0.39 -4.26 9.40
CA SER A 90 1.05 -4.14 9.60
C SER A 90 1.77 -3.72 8.33
N VAL A 91 2.79 -2.89 8.46
CA VAL A 91 3.67 -2.55 7.33
C VAL A 91 4.63 -3.73 7.13
N PRO A 92 4.64 -4.35 5.94
CA PRO A 92 5.62 -5.40 5.63
C PRO A 92 7.04 -4.81 5.70
N PRO A 93 8.02 -5.52 6.25
CA PRO A 93 9.39 -5.00 6.37
C PRO A 93 10.13 -4.97 5.02
N VAL A 94 9.78 -5.89 4.11
CA VAL A 94 10.40 -6.08 2.80
C VAL A 94 9.34 -6.33 1.72
N ALA A 95 9.65 -6.00 0.48
CA ALA A 95 8.79 -6.16 -0.70
C ALA A 95 9.22 -7.36 -1.56
N ASP A 96 9.32 -8.56 -0.96
CA ASP A 96 9.76 -9.79 -1.63
C ASP A 96 8.63 -10.56 -2.36
N SER A 97 7.37 -10.11 -2.20
CA SER A 97 6.19 -10.63 -2.88
C SER A 97 5.35 -9.48 -3.46
N LYS A 98 5.00 -9.59 -4.75
CA LYS A 98 4.14 -8.63 -5.46
C LYS A 98 2.76 -8.57 -4.82
N ARG A 99 2.19 -9.75 -4.53
CA ARG A 99 0.91 -9.91 -3.86
C ARG A 99 0.91 -9.30 -2.46
N ALA A 100 1.94 -9.55 -1.65
CA ALA A 100 2.03 -8.98 -0.31
C ALA A 100 2.09 -7.44 -0.35
N LEU A 101 2.88 -6.87 -1.28
CA LEU A 101 2.91 -5.42 -1.48
C LEU A 101 1.54 -4.89 -1.89
N LYS A 102 0.87 -5.54 -2.85
CA LYS A 102 -0.47 -5.16 -3.30
C LYS A 102 -1.48 -5.21 -2.15
N GLU A 103 -1.54 -6.31 -1.41
CA GLU A 103 -2.44 -6.48 -0.28
C GLU A 103 -2.25 -5.38 0.77
N PHE A 104 -0.98 -4.98 1.02
CA PHE A 104 -0.68 -3.86 1.89
C PHE A 104 -1.20 -2.54 1.32
N LEU A 105 -0.94 -2.23 0.05
CA LEU A 105 -1.40 -1.00 -0.62
C LEU A 105 -2.94 -0.90 -0.66
N ASP A 106 -3.63 -1.98 -1.04
CA ASP A 106 -5.08 -2.10 -1.03
C ASP A 106 -5.63 -1.95 0.40
N GLY A 107 -4.91 -2.48 1.39
CA GLY A 107 -5.25 -2.35 2.80
C GLY A 107 -5.21 -0.90 3.27
N VAL A 108 -4.19 -0.13 2.85
CA VAL A 108 -4.10 1.31 3.16
C VAL A 108 -5.24 2.09 2.48
N GLU A 109 -5.55 1.80 1.22
CA GLU A 109 -6.64 2.45 0.48
C GLU A 109 -8.01 2.20 1.13
N LYS A 110 -8.29 0.94 1.51
CA LYS A 110 -9.50 0.57 2.26
C LYS A 110 -9.55 1.22 3.63
N TRP A 111 -8.42 1.26 4.33
CA TRP A 111 -8.33 1.92 5.63
C TRP A 111 -8.61 3.42 5.52
N ASN A 112 -8.07 4.11 4.51
CA ASN A 112 -8.40 5.52 4.27
C ASN A 112 -9.90 5.72 4.02
N SER A 113 -10.49 4.94 3.11
CA SER A 113 -11.93 5.01 2.81
C SER A 113 -12.82 4.76 4.06
N SER A 114 -12.33 3.98 5.02
CA SER A 114 -13.03 3.71 6.28
C SER A 114 -12.96 4.88 7.26
N LEU A 115 -11.97 5.77 7.15
CA LEU A 115 -11.88 7.00 7.94
C LEU A 115 -12.89 8.05 7.47
N ASP A 116 -13.10 8.11 6.15
CA ASP A 116 -13.99 9.08 5.50
C ASP A 116 -15.45 8.62 5.51
N SER A 117 -15.71 7.39 5.94
CA SER A 117 -17.06 6.90 6.20
C SER A 117 -17.68 7.71 7.35
N PRO A 118 -18.81 8.41 7.15
CA PRO A 118 -19.51 9.02 8.26
C PRO A 118 -20.00 7.87 9.13
N SER A 119 -19.30 7.60 10.23
CA SER A 119 -19.88 6.79 11.29
C SER A 119 -21.18 7.50 11.68
N GLU A 120 -22.33 6.91 11.34
CA GLU A 120 -23.61 7.24 11.96
C GLU A 120 -23.54 6.90 13.46
N ASN A 121 -22.75 7.64 14.22
CA ASN A 121 -22.85 7.67 15.67
C ASN A 121 -22.05 8.84 16.26
N SER A 122 -22.64 10.04 16.15
CA SER A 122 -22.95 10.91 17.29
C SER A 122 -23.16 12.36 16.84
N LYS A 123 -24.35 12.64 16.29
CA LYS A 123 -24.93 13.99 16.41
C LYS A 123 -25.23 14.26 17.89
N LYS A 124 -24.22 14.67 18.66
CA LYS A 124 -24.39 15.37 19.94
C LYS A 124 -23.35 16.49 20.05
N CYS A 125 -23.68 17.60 19.41
CA CYS A 125 -23.67 18.95 19.96
C CYS A 125 -22.50 19.32 20.90
N LEU A 126 -21.55 20.14 20.41
CA LEU A 126 -21.11 21.31 21.17
C LEU A 126 -20.70 22.42 20.20
N LYS A 127 -21.12 23.64 20.55
CA LYS A 127 -21.30 24.84 19.70
C LYS A 127 -19.99 25.43 19.16
N PRO A 128 -20.03 26.20 18.06
CA PRO A 128 -18.88 26.93 17.55
C PRO A 128 -18.53 28.08 18.50
N PHE A 129 -17.30 28.11 19.01
CA PHE A 129 -16.71 29.32 19.58
C PHE A 129 -15.91 30.02 18.47
N LEU A 130 -16.46 31.14 18.01
CA LEU A 130 -15.73 32.20 17.32
C LEU A 130 -15.03 33.11 18.36
N PRO A 131 -14.01 33.89 17.96
CA PRO A 131 -13.00 34.45 18.86
C PRO A 131 -13.40 35.80 19.48
N CYS A 132 -12.83 36.08 20.65
CA CYS A 132 -12.45 37.42 21.11
C CYS A 132 -10.97 37.36 21.52
#